data_AF-T2IYE4-F1
#
_entry.id   AF-T2IYE4-F1
#
_cell.length_a   1.000
_cell.length_b   1.000
_cell.length_c   1.000
_cell.angle_alpha   90.00
_cell.angle_beta   90.00
_cell.angle_gamma   90.00
#
_symmetry.space_group_name_H-M   'P 1'
#
loop_
_entity.id
_entity.type
_entity.pdbx_description
1 polymer ?
#
loop_
_entity_poly.entity_id
_entity_poly.type
_entity_poly.pdbx_seq_one_letter_code
_entity_poly.pdbx_strand_id
1 'polypeptide(L)'
;MKKVLTSLAIFAGTTTSLLGSTNAAFAAVFNWSYTTGGGDVYTGMLEGEVQGDENTINVTSVFMSQLDGVDLPETPTVSDEFGNTSNPTIVTLDGTFMNFGACDDTSVICGTNGIFISTTNNFFSTTANFGDDFETFNPDNWNIAEKPLIPEPSLTLALVGLGISGLAKTFLKKA
;
A
#
# COMPACT_ATOMS: atom_id res chain seq x y z
N MET A 1 -38.41 65.74 -3.71
CA MET A 1 -37.13 65.20 -3.20
C MET A 1 -37.20 63.68 -3.40
N LYS A 2 -36.74 63.12 -4.54
CA LYS A 2 -35.50 62.30 -4.69
C LYS A 2 -35.06 61.67 -3.36
N LYS A 3 -35.01 60.34 -3.17
CA LYS A 3 -34.14 59.39 -3.89
C LYS A 3 -34.70 57.95 -3.93
N VAL A 4 -34.54 57.34 -5.11
CA VAL A 4 -34.44 55.91 -5.44
C VAL A 4 -33.16 55.31 -4.83
N LEU A 5 -33.15 54.03 -4.42
CA LEU A 5 -32.03 53.05 -4.47
C LEU A 5 -32.39 51.85 -3.56
N THR A 6 -32.09 50.56 -3.76
CA THR A 6 -31.74 49.67 -4.88
C THR A 6 -31.71 48.26 -4.26
N SER A 7 -32.12 47.25 -5.02
CA SER A 7 -32.18 45.81 -4.73
C SER A 7 -30.91 45.19 -4.13
N LEU A 8 -31.05 44.07 -3.39
CA LEU A 8 -30.16 42.91 -3.55
C LEU A 8 -30.86 41.61 -3.11
N ALA A 9 -31.20 40.78 -4.10
CA ALA A 9 -31.56 39.38 -3.91
C ALA A 9 -30.26 38.59 -3.63
N ILE A 10 -30.27 37.72 -2.63
CA ILE A 10 -29.21 36.72 -2.44
C ILE A 10 -29.81 35.36 -2.79
N PHE A 11 -29.53 34.92 -4.02
CA PHE A 11 -29.53 33.50 -4.38
C PHE A 11 -28.37 32.85 -3.61
N ALA A 12 -28.67 32.14 -2.53
CA ALA A 12 -27.72 31.21 -1.94
C ALA A 12 -27.77 29.93 -2.78
N GLY A 13 -26.96 29.89 -3.84
CA GLY A 13 -26.70 28.68 -4.60
C GLY A 13 -25.98 27.67 -3.70
N THR A 14 -26.60 26.52 -3.49
CA THR A 14 -25.92 25.32 -2.99
C THR A 14 -24.91 24.88 -4.04
N THR A 15 -23.64 25.28 -3.87
CA THR A 15 -22.54 24.65 -4.57
C THR A 15 -22.29 23.29 -3.94
N THR A 16 -22.98 22.26 -4.44
CA THR A 16 -22.56 20.88 -4.25
C THR A 16 -21.37 20.66 -5.16
N SER A 17 -20.17 20.99 -4.67
CA SER A 17 -18.94 20.54 -5.31
C SER A 17 -18.88 19.02 -5.18
N LEU A 18 -19.33 18.32 -6.22
CA LEU A 18 -18.89 16.96 -6.50
C LEU A 18 -17.38 17.02 -6.68
N LEU A 19 -16.65 16.89 -5.58
CA LEU A 19 -15.34 16.27 -5.60
C LEU A 19 -15.60 14.83 -6.02
N GLY A 20 -15.68 14.61 -7.33
CA GLY A 20 -15.39 13.30 -7.88
C GLY A 20 -13.95 13.01 -7.51
N SER A 21 -13.75 12.34 -6.39
CA SER A 21 -12.48 11.74 -6.01
C SER A 21 -12.17 10.70 -7.07
N THR A 22 -11.48 11.10 -8.13
CA THR A 22 -10.53 10.19 -8.76
C THR A 22 -9.53 9.88 -7.67
N ASN A 23 -9.77 8.83 -6.90
CA ASN A 23 -8.71 8.25 -6.07
C ASN A 23 -7.64 7.87 -7.09
N ALA A 24 -6.59 8.69 -7.18
CA ALA A 24 -5.34 8.18 -7.70
C ALA A 24 -5.07 6.94 -6.85
N ALA A 25 -4.98 5.79 -7.49
CA ALA A 25 -4.60 4.56 -6.81
C ALA A 25 -3.21 4.79 -6.23
N PHE A 26 -3.16 5.13 -4.94
CA PHE A 26 -1.91 5.19 -4.22
C PHE A 26 -1.54 3.75 -3.92
N ALA A 27 -0.33 3.34 -4.31
CA ALA A 27 0.22 2.07 -3.84
C ALA A 27 0.27 2.13 -2.32
N ALA A 28 -0.41 1.19 -1.68
CA ALA A 28 -0.41 1.04 -0.23
C ALA A 28 0.69 0.06 0.17
N VAL A 29 1.22 0.24 1.38
CA VAL A 29 2.19 -0.68 1.98
C VAL A 29 1.42 -1.60 2.91
N PHE A 30 1.70 -2.90 2.84
CA PHE A 30 1.10 -3.94 3.66
C PHE A 30 2.18 -4.67 4.44
N ASN A 31 1.88 -5.04 5.68
CA ASN A 31 2.64 -6.07 6.38
C ASN A 31 1.96 -7.42 6.10
N TRP A 32 2.74 -8.41 5.70
CA TRP A 32 2.24 -9.77 5.49
C TRP A 32 2.98 -10.76 6.39
N SER A 33 2.33 -11.88 6.66
CA SER A 33 2.90 -13.02 7.36
C SER A 33 2.30 -14.32 6.87
N TYR A 34 3.11 -15.37 6.86
CA TYR A 34 2.69 -16.74 6.63
C TYR A 34 3.35 -17.67 7.66
N THR A 35 2.55 -18.41 8.41
CA THR A 35 3.06 -19.39 9.41
C THR A 35 2.95 -20.79 8.85
N THR A 36 4.06 -21.50 8.69
CA THR A 36 4.02 -22.84 8.10
C THR A 36 3.44 -23.87 9.06
N GLY A 37 3.04 -25.04 8.56
CA GLY A 37 2.62 -26.16 9.40
C GLY A 37 3.73 -26.65 10.35
N GLY A 38 4.99 -26.37 10.03
CA GLY A 38 6.16 -26.62 10.87
C GLY A 38 6.34 -25.62 12.01
N GLY A 39 5.69 -24.44 11.92
CA GLY A 39 5.77 -23.37 12.91
C GLY A 39 6.71 -22.21 12.52
N ASP A 40 7.37 -22.29 11.37
CA ASP A 40 8.23 -21.24 10.85
C ASP A 40 7.37 -20.05 10.41
N VAL A 41 7.79 -18.83 10.78
CA VAL A 41 7.03 -17.61 10.50
C VAL A 41 7.76 -16.73 9.51
N TYR A 42 7.22 -16.71 8.30
CA TYR A 42 7.62 -15.78 7.25
C TYR A 42 6.88 -14.46 7.43
N THR A 43 7.60 -13.35 7.38
CA THR A 43 7.00 -12.01 7.43
C THR A 43 7.66 -11.10 6.40
N GLY A 44 6.99 -10.01 6.05
CA GLY A 44 7.61 -8.97 5.23
C GLY A 44 6.68 -7.81 4.99
N MET A 45 7.14 -6.92 4.11
CA MET A 45 6.34 -5.84 3.57
C MET A 45 6.10 -6.03 2.08
N LEU A 46 4.96 -5.53 1.63
CA LEU A 46 4.51 -5.59 0.26
C LEU A 46 3.94 -4.22 -0.12
N GLU A 47 4.29 -3.70 -1.30
CA GLU A 47 3.56 -2.58 -1.89
C GLU A 47 2.69 -3.06 -3.04
N GLY A 48 1.51 -2.48 -3.16
CA GLY A 48 0.62 -2.78 -4.27
C GLY A 48 -0.62 -1.90 -4.31
N GLU A 49 -1.39 -2.07 -5.37
CA GLU A 49 -2.67 -1.40 -5.58
C GLU A 49 -3.82 -2.33 -5.21
N VAL A 50 -4.62 -1.92 -4.21
CA VAL A 50 -5.89 -2.59 -3.90
C VAL A 50 -6.89 -2.34 -5.03
N GLN A 51 -7.44 -3.41 -5.56
CA GLN A 51 -8.41 -3.37 -6.65
C GLN A 51 -9.81 -2.99 -6.12
N GLY A 52 -10.74 -2.73 -7.03
CA GLY A 52 -12.10 -2.27 -6.67
C GLY A 52 -12.96 -3.27 -5.91
N ASP A 53 -12.49 -4.50 -5.69
CA ASP A 53 -13.14 -5.51 -4.86
C ASP A 53 -12.72 -5.46 -3.38
N GLU A 54 -11.83 -4.53 -3.02
CA GLU A 54 -11.30 -4.33 -1.67
C GLU A 54 -10.61 -5.58 -1.08
N ASN A 55 -10.24 -6.56 -1.92
CA ASN A 55 -9.60 -7.81 -1.50
C ASN A 55 -8.35 -8.13 -2.32
N THR A 56 -8.37 -7.85 -3.61
CA THR A 56 -7.26 -8.17 -4.52
C THR A 56 -6.21 -7.06 -4.49
N ILE A 57 -4.93 -7.43 -4.42
CA ILE A 57 -3.80 -6.52 -4.49
C ILE A 57 -2.95 -6.89 -5.70
N ASN A 58 -2.75 -5.93 -6.61
CA ASN A 58 -1.71 -6.02 -7.63
C ASN A 58 -0.39 -5.59 -7.02
N VAL A 59 0.52 -6.54 -6.85
CA VAL A 59 1.76 -6.37 -6.11
C VAL A 59 2.83 -5.74 -7.00
N THR A 60 3.50 -4.72 -6.50
CA THR A 60 4.57 -4.01 -7.23
C THR A 60 5.94 -4.19 -6.60
N SER A 61 6.02 -4.44 -5.29
CA SER A 61 7.29 -4.68 -4.60
C SER A 61 7.10 -5.54 -3.36
N VAL A 62 8.15 -6.25 -2.96
CA VAL A 62 8.24 -7.02 -1.72
C VAL A 62 9.60 -6.72 -1.10
N PHE A 63 9.63 -6.48 0.20
CA PHE A 63 10.85 -6.07 0.90
C PHE A 63 10.79 -6.39 2.38
N MET A 64 11.95 -6.30 3.05
CA MET A 64 12.10 -6.57 4.48
C MET A 64 11.56 -7.94 4.89
N SER A 65 11.77 -8.95 4.03
CA SER A 65 11.36 -10.32 4.31
C SER A 65 12.18 -10.89 5.46
N GLN A 66 11.53 -11.59 6.38
CA GLN A 66 12.16 -12.24 7.53
C GLN A 66 11.64 -13.66 7.71
N LEU A 67 12.49 -14.54 8.23
CA LEU A 67 12.14 -15.86 8.74
C LEU A 67 12.41 -15.88 10.24
N ASP A 68 11.37 -16.06 11.05
CA ASP A 68 11.43 -16.06 12.51
C ASP A 68 12.14 -14.81 13.10
N GLY A 69 11.94 -13.67 12.44
CA GLY A 69 12.56 -12.39 12.81
C GLY A 69 14.01 -12.21 12.36
N VAL A 70 14.57 -13.16 11.61
CA VAL A 70 15.88 -13.06 10.97
C VAL A 70 15.70 -12.54 9.54
N ASP A 71 16.43 -11.47 9.18
CA ASP A 71 16.36 -10.89 7.84
C ASP A 71 16.79 -11.89 6.76
N LEU A 72 15.96 -12.01 5.73
CA LEU A 72 16.23 -12.76 4.51
C LEU A 72 16.93 -11.86 3.47
N PRO A 73 17.51 -12.44 2.40
CA PRO A 73 18.04 -11.66 1.29
C PRO A 73 16.99 -10.69 0.71
N GLU A 74 17.47 -9.56 0.18
CA GLU A 74 16.60 -8.60 -0.50
C GLU A 74 15.94 -9.24 -1.75
N THR A 75 14.68 -8.88 -1.99
CA THR A 75 13.89 -9.36 -3.13
C THR A 75 13.57 -8.23 -4.10
N PRO A 76 14.52 -7.76 -4.92
CA PRO A 76 14.32 -6.61 -5.81
C PRO A 76 13.29 -6.86 -6.92
N THR A 77 12.88 -8.12 -7.13
CA THR A 77 11.96 -8.50 -8.21
C THR A 77 10.74 -9.21 -7.66
N VAL A 78 9.58 -8.77 -8.16
CA VAL A 78 8.29 -9.46 -8.01
C VAL A 78 7.88 -10.11 -9.33
N SER A 79 7.25 -11.27 -9.23
CA SER A 79 6.87 -12.10 -10.38
C SER A 79 5.66 -12.97 -10.03
N ASP A 80 5.18 -13.75 -11.01
CA ASP A 80 4.20 -14.80 -10.74
C ASP A 80 4.81 -15.96 -9.92
N GLU A 81 4.01 -16.99 -9.63
CA GLU A 81 4.46 -18.13 -8.82
C GLU A 81 5.60 -18.96 -9.46
N PHE A 82 5.82 -18.80 -10.76
CA PHE A 82 6.86 -19.51 -11.52
C PHE A 82 8.06 -18.61 -11.84
N GLY A 83 8.09 -17.40 -11.28
CA GLY A 83 9.18 -16.46 -11.46
C GLY A 83 9.05 -15.59 -12.73
N ASN A 84 7.96 -15.65 -13.48
CA ASN A 84 7.81 -14.86 -14.70
C ASN A 84 7.37 -13.42 -14.40
N THR A 85 8.26 -12.46 -14.63
CA THR A 85 8.00 -11.02 -14.43
C THR A 85 7.03 -10.40 -15.45
N SER A 86 6.70 -11.12 -16.53
CA SER A 86 5.72 -10.65 -17.52
C SER A 86 4.27 -10.90 -17.08
N ASN A 87 4.07 -11.77 -16.10
CA ASN A 87 2.77 -12.09 -15.54
C ASN A 87 2.53 -11.26 -14.28
N PRO A 88 1.27 -10.88 -14.00
CA PRO A 88 0.96 -10.04 -12.84
C PRO A 88 1.12 -10.82 -11.54
N THR A 89 1.82 -10.22 -10.58
CA THR A 89 1.87 -10.68 -9.19
C THR A 89 0.61 -10.20 -8.47
N ILE A 90 -0.21 -11.14 -8.00
CA ILE A 90 -1.52 -10.85 -7.42
C ILE A 90 -1.70 -11.68 -6.15
N VAL A 91 -2.14 -11.02 -5.08
CA VAL A 91 -2.52 -11.68 -3.83
C VAL A 91 -3.88 -11.17 -3.37
N THR A 92 -4.61 -11.94 -2.58
CA THR A 92 -5.81 -11.46 -1.89
C THR A 92 -5.59 -11.32 -0.39
N LEU A 93 -6.31 -10.39 0.24
CA LEU A 93 -6.24 -10.18 1.69
C LEU A 93 -6.62 -11.45 2.47
N ASP A 94 -7.58 -12.21 1.95
CA ASP A 94 -8.07 -13.46 2.52
C ASP A 94 -7.30 -14.73 2.09
N GLY A 95 -6.27 -14.60 1.25
CA GLY A 95 -5.49 -15.73 0.75
C GLY A 95 -6.22 -16.67 -0.21
N THR A 96 -7.45 -16.36 -0.64
CA THR A 96 -8.21 -17.21 -1.59
C THR A 96 -7.56 -17.27 -2.98
N PHE A 97 -6.78 -16.26 -3.36
CA PHE A 97 -6.01 -16.26 -4.60
C PHE A 97 -4.58 -15.74 -4.36
N MET A 98 -3.60 -16.57 -4.72
CA MET A 98 -2.19 -16.23 -4.66
C MET A 98 -1.54 -16.59 -6.00
N ASN A 99 -0.95 -15.59 -6.62
CA ASN A 99 -0.04 -15.69 -7.74
C ASN A 99 1.18 -14.83 -7.43
N PHE A 100 2.11 -15.37 -6.65
CA PHE A 100 3.12 -14.56 -5.98
C PHE A 100 4.51 -15.19 -6.03
N GLY A 101 5.48 -14.39 -6.48
CA GLY A 101 6.90 -14.70 -6.38
C GLY A 101 7.70 -13.45 -6.02
N ALA A 102 8.60 -13.56 -5.05
CA ALA A 102 9.57 -12.52 -4.67
C ALA A 102 10.97 -13.13 -4.60
N CYS A 103 11.91 -12.63 -5.40
CA CYS A 103 13.23 -13.26 -5.56
C CYS A 103 14.39 -12.27 -5.50
N ASP A 104 15.59 -12.80 -5.26
CA ASP A 104 16.85 -12.05 -5.16
C ASP A 104 17.53 -11.74 -6.51
N ASP A 105 16.95 -12.21 -7.62
CA ASP A 105 17.47 -11.98 -8.96
C ASP A 105 16.73 -10.82 -9.66
N THR A 106 17.43 -10.08 -10.49
CA THR A 106 16.89 -8.99 -11.33
C THR A 106 16.60 -9.42 -12.77
N SER A 107 16.72 -10.72 -13.07
CA SER A 107 16.45 -11.25 -14.40
C SER A 107 14.95 -11.39 -14.71
N VAL A 108 14.61 -11.55 -15.99
CA VAL A 108 13.22 -11.61 -16.48
C VAL A 108 12.45 -12.82 -15.92
N ILE A 109 13.19 -13.86 -15.54
CA ILE A 109 12.66 -15.01 -14.82
C ILE A 109 13.34 -14.95 -13.46
N CYS A 110 12.61 -14.52 -12.42
CA CYS A 110 13.01 -14.70 -11.04
C CYS A 110 13.61 -16.10 -10.91
N GLY A 111 14.90 -16.18 -10.60
CA GLY A 111 15.61 -17.45 -10.51
C GLY A 111 14.97 -18.38 -9.48
N THR A 112 15.56 -19.55 -9.29
CA THR A 112 15.10 -20.53 -8.28
C THR A 112 15.44 -20.11 -6.84
N ASN A 113 15.53 -18.81 -6.52
CA ASN A 113 15.86 -18.34 -5.18
C ASN A 113 14.93 -17.21 -4.72
N GLY A 114 13.99 -17.53 -3.83
CA GLY A 114 12.95 -16.60 -3.40
C GLY A 114 11.85 -17.25 -2.57
N ILE A 115 10.75 -16.53 -2.44
CA ILE A 115 9.50 -16.95 -1.80
C ILE A 115 8.43 -17.02 -2.89
N PHE A 116 7.74 -18.16 -3.00
CA PHE A 116 6.75 -18.41 -4.03
C PHE A 116 5.48 -18.99 -3.42
N ILE A 117 4.33 -18.47 -3.82
CA ILE A 117 3.01 -18.88 -3.32
C ILE A 117 2.04 -18.99 -4.50
N SER A 118 1.36 -20.13 -4.60
CA SER A 118 0.33 -20.36 -5.62
C SER A 118 -0.88 -21.05 -5.02
N THR A 119 -2.07 -20.48 -5.17
CA THR A 119 -3.32 -21.19 -4.89
C THR A 119 -3.71 -22.13 -6.03
N THR A 120 -3.35 -21.80 -7.28
CA THR A 120 -3.64 -22.62 -8.46
C THR A 120 -2.88 -23.95 -8.42
N ASN A 121 -1.59 -23.89 -8.06
CA ASN A 121 -0.73 -25.07 -7.90
C ASN A 121 -0.65 -25.56 -6.45
N ASN A 122 -1.31 -24.85 -5.53
CA ASN A 122 -1.53 -25.20 -4.14
C ASN A 122 -0.23 -25.42 -3.32
N PHE A 123 0.67 -24.44 -3.36
CA PHE A 123 1.95 -24.51 -2.64
C PHE A 123 2.37 -23.18 -2.02
N PHE A 124 3.10 -23.29 -0.91
CA PHE A 124 4.05 -22.31 -0.41
C PHE A 124 5.44 -22.92 -0.57
N SER A 125 6.39 -22.18 -1.12
CA SER A 125 7.77 -22.65 -1.30
C SER A 125 8.75 -21.52 -1.05
N THR A 126 9.81 -21.84 -0.32
CA THR A 126 11.02 -21.03 -0.27
C THR A 126 12.21 -21.87 -0.69
N THR A 127 13.32 -21.21 -0.90
CA THR A 127 14.55 -21.81 -1.42
C THR A 127 15.65 -21.75 -0.37
N ALA A 128 16.79 -22.37 -0.61
CA ALA A 128 17.84 -22.55 0.41
C ALA A 128 18.25 -21.27 1.18
N ASN A 129 18.36 -20.13 0.49
CA ASN A 129 18.73 -18.86 1.15
C ASN A 129 17.56 -18.16 1.85
N PHE A 130 16.35 -18.68 1.69
CA PHE A 130 15.10 -18.17 2.24
C PHE A 130 14.47 -19.15 3.27
N GLY A 131 15.14 -20.23 3.65
CA GLY A 131 14.66 -21.17 4.68
C GLY A 131 14.48 -22.62 4.21
N ASP A 132 14.42 -22.86 2.89
CA ASP A 132 14.22 -24.19 2.28
C ASP A 132 12.94 -24.90 2.75
N ASP A 133 11.80 -24.25 2.59
CA ASP A 133 10.49 -24.78 2.99
C ASP A 133 9.61 -25.11 1.77
N PHE A 134 8.77 -26.12 1.91
CA PHE A 134 7.77 -26.50 0.93
C PHE A 134 6.58 -27.17 1.60
N GLU A 135 5.40 -26.57 1.42
CA GLU A 135 4.15 -27.16 1.89
C GLU A 135 2.96 -26.81 1.00
N THR A 136 1.84 -27.48 1.26
CA THR A 136 0.55 -27.04 0.71
C THR A 136 0.18 -25.70 1.31
N PHE A 137 -0.11 -24.72 0.45
CA PHE A 137 -0.55 -23.41 0.92
C PHE A 137 -1.87 -23.51 1.69
N ASN A 138 -1.90 -22.92 2.88
CA ASN A 138 -3.10 -22.82 3.69
C ASN A 138 -3.51 -21.35 3.87
N PRO A 139 -4.68 -20.91 3.36
CA PRO A 139 -5.17 -19.55 3.55
C PRO A 139 -5.31 -19.15 5.03
N ASP A 140 -5.61 -20.08 5.94
CA ASP A 140 -5.73 -19.79 7.37
C ASP A 140 -4.38 -19.39 8.03
N ASN A 141 -3.28 -19.72 7.36
CA ASN A 141 -1.92 -19.38 7.80
C ASN A 141 -1.43 -18.05 7.20
N TRP A 142 -2.16 -17.50 6.23
CA TRP A 142 -1.87 -16.21 5.60
C TRP A 142 -2.54 -15.08 6.36
N ASN A 143 -1.79 -14.01 6.58
CA ASN A 143 -2.33 -12.78 7.15
C ASN A 143 -1.64 -11.57 6.51
N ILE A 144 -2.43 -10.56 6.16
CA ILE A 144 -1.94 -9.34 5.56
C ILE A 144 -2.81 -8.17 6.01
N ALA A 145 -2.17 -7.06 6.35
CA ALA A 145 -2.86 -5.85 6.78
C ALA A 145 -2.15 -4.61 6.25
N GLU A 146 -2.93 -3.60 5.90
CA GLU A 146 -2.39 -2.31 5.51
C GLU A 146 -1.55 -1.73 6.66
N LYS A 147 -0.32 -1.30 6.34
CA LYS A 147 0.56 -0.67 7.28
C LYS A 147 -0.01 0.73 7.59
N PRO A 148 -0.26 1.07 8.87
CA PRO A 148 -0.79 2.38 9.21
C PRO A 148 0.14 3.48 8.66
N LEU A 149 -0.40 4.35 7.81
CA LEU A 149 0.28 5.58 7.44
C LEU A 149 0.43 6.42 8.71
N ILE A 150 1.64 6.50 9.25
CA ILE A 150 1.94 7.44 10.34
C ILE A 150 1.78 8.84 9.73
N PRO A 151 0.79 9.65 10.13
CA PRO A 151 0.61 10.97 9.53
C PRO A 151 1.89 11.77 9.74
N GLU A 152 2.54 12.19 8.66
CA GLU A 152 3.60 13.17 8.78
C GLU A 152 3.01 14.40 9.49
N PRO A 153 3.72 15.00 10.48
CA PRO A 153 3.24 16.22 11.09
C PRO A 153 3.09 17.27 10.00
N SER A 154 1.84 17.58 9.65
CA SER A 154 1.55 18.50 8.55
C SER A 154 2.13 19.88 8.85
N LEU A 155 3.28 20.18 8.23
CA LEU A 155 3.86 21.53 8.20
C LEU A 155 2.86 22.56 7.63
N THR A 156 1.80 22.10 6.97
CA THR A 156 0.68 22.88 6.46
C THR A 156 -0.08 23.66 7.54
N LEU A 157 -0.24 23.12 8.77
CA LEU A 157 -0.86 23.89 9.86
C LEU A 157 0.09 24.95 10.45
N ALA A 158 1.40 24.68 10.44
CA ALA A 158 2.41 25.58 10.97
C ALA A 158 2.56 26.85 10.11
N LEU A 159 2.48 26.74 8.78
CA LEU A 159 2.59 27.91 7.89
C LEU A 159 1.34 28.80 7.89
N VAL A 160 0.14 28.23 8.04
CA VAL A 160 -1.09 29.03 8.14
C VAL A 160 -1.12 29.82 9.46
N GLY A 161 -0.62 29.25 10.56
CA GLY A 161 -0.54 29.95 11.87
C GLY A 161 0.42 31.14 11.88
N LEU A 162 1.54 31.06 11.15
CA LEU A 162 2.53 32.14 11.06
C LEU A 162 2.11 33.27 10.09
N GLY A 163 1.31 32.96 9.07
CA GLY A 163 0.79 33.98 8.14
C GLY A 163 -0.22 34.95 8.78
N ILE A 164 -1.09 34.44 9.66
CA ILE A 164 -2.16 35.24 10.30
C ILE A 164 -1.57 36.18 11.37
N SER A 165 -0.52 35.74 12.07
CA SER A 165 0.14 36.53 13.11
C SER A 165 1.05 37.64 12.55
N GLY A 166 1.53 37.51 11.31
CA GLY A 166 2.27 38.55 10.60
C GLY A 166 1.39 39.73 10.13
N LEU A 167 0.17 39.45 9.66
CA LEU A 167 -0.77 40.47 9.18
C LEU A 167 -1.38 41.30 10.32
N ALA A 168 -1.64 40.70 11.49
CA ALA A 168 -2.21 41.42 12.64
C ALA A 168 -1.31 42.54 13.17
N LYS A 169 0.03 42.40 13.07
CA LYS A 169 0.98 43.42 13.54
C LYS A 169 1.14 44.61 12.60
N THR A 170 0.78 44.49 11.32
CA THR A 170 0.92 45.58 10.35
C THR A 170 -0.27 46.56 10.39
N PHE A 171 -1.46 46.10 10.79
CA PHE A 171 -2.65 46.95 10.87
C PHE A 171 -2.81 47.72 12.19
N LEU A 172 -2.15 47.30 13.28
CA LEU A 172 -2.20 47.99 14.58
C LEU A 172 -1.20 49.14 14.73
N LYS A 173 -0.30 49.36 13.76
CA LYS A 173 0.70 50.45 13.79
C LYS A 173 0.24 51.72 13.06
N LYS A 174 -0.99 51.75 12.56
CA LYS A 174 -1.57 52.87 11.81
C LYS A 174 -3.01 53.15 12.26
N ALA A 175 -3.19 53.41 13.55
CA ALA A 175 -4.35 54.08 14.14
C ALA A 175 -3.83 55.11 15.16
#